data_AF-A0A7V7DXI1-F1
#
_entry.id   AF-A0A7V7DXI1-F1
#
_cell.length_a   1.000
_cell.length_b   1.000
_cell.length_c   1.000
_cell.angle_alpha   90.00
_cell.angle_beta   90.00
_cell.angle_gamma   90.00
#
_symmetry.space_group_name_H-M   'P 1'
#
loop_
_entity.id
_entity.type
_entity.pdbx_description
1 polymer ?
#
loop_
_entity_poly.entity_id
_entity_poly.type
_entity_poly.pdbx_seq_one_letter_code
_entity_poly.pdbx_strand_id
1 'polypeptide(L)' 'MSTRERLISDFTVKVTRSPNACSPEDIALLRNQGLSDKDILCLVQIISYYNMSTRLFESLSTME' A
#
# COMPACT_ATOMS: atom_id res chain seq x y z
N MET A 1 13.95 1.62 11.72
CA MET A 1 12.95 0.74 11.07
C MET A 1 13.48 -0.68 11.02
N SER A 2 12.67 -1.65 11.40
CA SER A 2 12.91 -3.08 11.20
C SER A 2 12.81 -3.46 9.71
N THR A 3 13.33 -4.63 9.34
CA THR A 3 13.18 -5.19 7.98
C THR A 3 11.72 -5.28 7.55
N ARG A 4 10.85 -5.70 8.48
CA ARG A 4 9.40 -5.75 8.27
C ARG A 4 8.81 -4.37 7.97
N GLU A 5 9.14 -3.37 8.76
CA GLU A 5 8.65 -1.99 8.55
C GLU A 5 9.11 -1.43 7.20
N ARG A 6 10.36 -1.70 6.81
CA ARG A 6 10.89 -1.29 5.51
C ARG A 6 10.11 -1.93 4.36
N LEU A 7 9.89 -3.24 4.40
CA LEU A 7 9.14 -3.93 3.35
C LEU A 7 7.68 -3.48 3.26
N ILE A 8 7.02 -3.21 4.38
CA ILE A 8 5.68 -2.61 4.40
C ILE A 8 5.68 -1.23 3.74
N SER A 9 6.68 -0.39 4.05
CA SER A 9 6.81 0.94 3.48
C SER A 9 7.11 0.88 1.97
N ASP A 10 8.02 0.02 1.54
CA ASP A 10 8.37 -0.14 0.13
C ASP A 10 7.16 -0.64 -0.68
N PHE A 11 6.42 -1.61 -0.14
CA PHE A 11 5.18 -2.09 -0.74
C PHE A 11 4.12 -0.98 -0.83
N THR A 12 3.97 -0.17 0.22
CA THR A 12 3.07 0.99 0.24
C THR A 12 3.41 1.98 -0.88
N VAL A 13 4.69 2.32 -1.03
CA VAL A 13 5.16 3.21 -2.11
C VAL A 13 4.86 2.60 -3.48
N LYS A 14 5.13 1.30 -3.67
CA LYS A 14 4.88 0.59 -4.93
C LYS A 14 3.40 0.62 -5.31
N VAL A 15 2.49 0.29 -4.39
CA VAL A 15 1.04 0.31 -4.63
C VAL A 15 0.54 1.73 -4.96
N THR A 16 1.08 2.75 -4.29
CA THR A 16 0.66 4.15 -4.55
C THR A 16 1.17 4.71 -5.87
N ARG A 17 2.42 4.39 -6.25
CA ARG A 17 3.09 4.97 -7.44
C ARG A 17 2.92 4.14 -8.71
N SER A 18 2.90 2.81 -8.56
CA SER A 18 2.96 1.86 -9.67
C SER A 18 2.09 0.62 -9.40
N PRO A 19 0.78 0.76 -9.14
CA PRO A 19 -0.09 -0.37 -8.80
C PRO A 19 -0.11 -1.47 -9.87
N ASN A 20 0.06 -1.10 -11.15
CA ASN A 20 0.11 -2.06 -12.27
C ASN A 20 1.40 -2.91 -12.30
N ALA A 21 2.42 -2.53 -11.52
CA ALA A 21 3.67 -3.27 -11.39
C ALA A 21 3.70 -4.18 -10.14
N CYS A 22 2.63 -4.18 -9.33
CA CYS A 22 2.49 -5.10 -8.21
C CYS A 22 2.34 -6.54 -8.73
N SER A 23 2.97 -7.47 -8.04
CA SER A 23 3.03 -8.87 -8.45
C SER A 23 2.91 -9.83 -7.27
N PRO A 24 2.63 -11.13 -7.51
CA PRO A 24 2.57 -12.13 -6.44
C PRO A 24 3.84 -12.22 -5.58
N GLU A 25 5.01 -11.88 -6.13
CA GLU A 25 6.28 -11.85 -5.40
C GLU A 25 6.29 -10.83 -4.27
N ASP A 26 5.63 -9.68 -4.43
CA ASP A 26 5.51 -8.67 -3.37
C ASP A 26 4.79 -9.25 -2.14
N ILE A 27 3.73 -10.04 -2.40
CA ILE A 27 2.95 -10.71 -1.37
C ILE A 27 3.78 -11.79 -0.68
N ALA A 28 4.58 -12.54 -1.43
CA ALA A 28 5.48 -13.55 -0.89
C ALA A 28 6.54 -12.93 0.04
N LEU A 29 7.11 -11.78 -0.32
CA LEU A 29 8.08 -11.05 0.52
C LEU A 29 7.46 -10.61 1.86
N LEU A 30 6.21 -10.14 1.84
CA LEU A 30 5.49 -9.76 3.06
C LEU A 30 5.19 -10.97 3.94
N ARG A 31 4.75 -12.10 3.35
CA ARG A 31 4.53 -13.36 4.08
C ARG A 31 5.81 -13.86 4.74
N ASN A 32 6.95 -13.74 4.07
CA ASN A 32 8.25 -14.13 4.63
C ASN A 32 8.67 -13.30 5.86
N GLN A 33 8.04 -12.14 6.09
CA GLN A 33 8.21 -11.33 7.32
C GLN A 33 7.15 -11.63 8.39
N GLY A 34 6.38 -12.71 8.22
CA GLY A 34 5.34 -13.13 9.16
C GLY A 34 4.08 -12.26 9.10
N LEU A 35 3.77 -11.66 7.95
CA LEU A 35 2.43 -11.09 7.73
C LEU A 35 1.48 -12.21 7.31
N SER A 36 0.33 -12.31 7.97
CA SER A 36 -0.75 -13.20 7.55
C SER A 36 -1.48 -12.63 6.33
N ASP A 37 -2.24 -13.46 5.63
CA ASP A 37 -3.07 -13.01 4.50
C ASP A 37 -4.06 -11.91 4.92
N LYS A 38 -4.58 -11.99 6.15
CA LYS A 38 -5.44 -10.95 6.72
C LYS A 38 -4.69 -9.63 6.91
N ASP A 39 -3.45 -9.68 7.39
CA ASP A 39 -2.63 -8.48 7.57
C ASP A 39 -2.32 -7.82 6.22
N ILE A 40 -2.02 -8.61 5.20
CA ILE A 40 -1.72 -8.12 3.85
C ILE A 40 -2.98 -7.51 3.22
N LEU A 41 -4.13 -8.17 3.36
CA LEU A 41 -5.41 -7.61 2.88
C LEU A 41 -5.72 -6.28 3.56
N CYS A 42 -5.60 -6.21 4.89
CA CYS A 42 -5.79 -4.97 5.64
C CYS A 42 -4.82 -3.88 5.18
N LEU A 43 -3.54 -4.21 4.96
CA LEU A 43 -2.55 -3.27 4.46
C LEU A 43 -2.95 -2.69 3.10
N VAL A 44 -3.33 -3.53 2.14
CA VAL A 44 -3.78 -3.09 0.81
C VAL A 44 -5.03 -2.21 0.90
N GLN A 45 -5.98 -2.57 1.76
CA GLN A 45 -7.20 -1.79 1.97
C GLN A 45 -6.90 -0.39 2.53
N ILE A 46 -6.00 -0.30 3.52
CA ILE A 46 -5.57 0.98 4.11
C ILE A 46 -4.91 1.85 3.04
N ILE A 47 -3.94 1.29 2.29
CA ILE A 47 -3.25 2.02 1.22
C ILE A 47 -4.26 2.54 0.18
N SER A 48 -5.19 1.69 -0.24
CA SER A 48 -6.19 2.02 -1.25
C SER A 48 -7.14 3.13 -0.77
N TYR A 49 -7.57 3.07 0.49
CA TYR A 49 -8.41 4.09 1.10
C TYR A 49 -7.73 5.46 1.14
N TYR A 50 -6.45 5.52 1.52
CA TYR A 50 -5.69 6.76 1.50
C TYR A 50 -5.47 7.28 0.07
N ASN A 51 -5.10 6.41 -0.85
CA ASN A 51 -4.93 6.80 -2.26
C ASN A 51 -6.21 7.40 -2.85
N MET A 52 -7.38 6.83 -2.54
CA MET A 52 -8.68 7.37 -2.95
C MET A 52 -8.97 8.70 -2.26
N SER A 53 -8.84 8.74 -0.93
CA SER A 53 -9.22 9.91 -0.12
C SER A 53 -8.37 11.12 -0.48
N THR A 54 -7.04 10.97 -0.56
CA THR A 54 -6.14 12.07 -0.92
C THR A 54 -6.49 12.64 -2.30
N ARG A 55 -6.72 11.79 -3.30
CA ARG A 55 -7.11 12.25 -4.66
C ARG A 55 -8.47 12.94 -4.67
N LEU A 56 -9.43 12.45 -3.90
CA LEU A 56 -10.74 13.08 -3.76
C LEU A 56 -10.62 14.47 -3.14
N PHE A 57 -9.87 14.60 -2.05
CA PHE A 57 -9.65 15.89 -1.39
C PHE A 57 -8.90 16.86 -2.31
N GLU A 58 -7.85 16.42 -3.01
CA GLU A 58 -7.14 17.25 -4.00
C GLU A 58 -8.09 17.77 -5.08
N SER A 59 -8.99 16.93 -5.58
CA SER A 59 -10.00 17.33 -6.57
C SER A 59 -10.97 18.37 -6.02
N LEU A 60 -11.42 18.22 -4.77
CA LEU A 60 -12.38 19.15 -4.14
C LEU A 60 -11.73 20.48 -3.75
N SER A 61 -10.45 20.45 -3.36
CA SER A 61 -9.69 21.65 -2.95
C SER A 61 -9.43 22.62 -4.09
N THR A 62 -9.57 22.17 -5.34
CA THR A 62 -9.36 22.97 -6.55
C THR A 62 -10.67 23.64 -7.01
N MET A 63 -11.80 23.37 -6.34
CA MET A 63 -13.10 23.98 -6.63
C MET A 63 -13.28 25.26 -5.80
N GLU A 64 -12.52 26.31 -6.13
CA GLU A 64 -12.79 27.70 -5.72
C GLU A 64 -12.99 28.59 -6.94
#